data_AF-A0A1B7W4L7-F1
#
_entry.id   AF-A0A1B7W4L7-F1
#
_cell.length_a   1.000
_cell.length_b   1.000
_cell.length_c   1.000
_cell.angle_alpha   90.00
_cell.angle_beta   90.00
_cell.angle_gamma   90.00
#
_symmetry.space_group_name_H-M   'P 1'
#
loop_
_entity.id
_entity.type
_entity.pdbx_description
1 polymer ?
#
loop_
_entity_poly.entity_id
_entity_poly.type
_entity_poly.pdbx_seq_one_letter_code
_entity_poly.pdbx_strand_id
1 'polypeptide(L)'
;MKFISIFYGLFLLSVLGIYWTVNLANIRLWILLIASLVFYASLHIQYLPLLLALTFINFRLGLEIGSNTSPEKHSQNWNLSNEERQFTQADWNQRRLKVLSIGIGFNVFILLCFKYINNFLNLVFNQPTNSPESLIKLVAPLGISFFT
;
A
#
# COMPACT_ATOMS: atom_id res chain seq x y z
N MET A 1 12.15 -12.33 -11.43
CA MET A 1 11.85 -13.25 -12.55
C MET A 1 10.99 -12.48 -13.53
N LYS A 2 11.31 -12.51 -14.82
CA LYS A 2 10.45 -11.86 -15.83
C LYS A 2 9.22 -12.73 -16.09
N PHE A 3 8.07 -12.11 -16.37
CA PHE A 3 6.81 -12.80 -16.64
C PHE A 3 6.90 -13.81 -17.80
N ILE A 4 7.69 -13.52 -18.83
CA ILE A 4 7.86 -14.41 -20.00
C ILE A 4 8.91 -15.53 -19.78
N SER A 5 9.48 -15.64 -18.58
CA SER A 5 10.56 -16.59 -18.30
C SER A 5 10.02 -17.98 -17.97
N ILE A 6 10.72 -19.04 -18.42
CA ILE A 6 10.42 -20.42 -18.04
C ILE A 6 10.45 -20.65 -16.52
N PHE A 7 11.33 -19.93 -15.81
CA PHE A 7 11.42 -19.98 -14.34
C PHE A 7 10.14 -19.46 -13.67
N TYR A 8 9.47 -18.46 -14.27
CA TYR A 8 8.19 -17.99 -13.78
C TYR A 8 7.09 -19.03 -13.98
N GLY A 9 7.07 -19.71 -15.13
CA GLY A 9 6.13 -20.81 -15.39
C GLY A 9 6.27 -21.96 -14.38
N LEU A 10 7.50 -22.40 -14.12
CA LEU A 10 7.77 -23.43 -13.10
C LEU A 10 7.39 -22.97 -11.69
N PHE A 11 7.71 -21.73 -11.33
CA PHE A 11 7.30 -21.14 -10.06
C PHE A 11 5.79 -21.16 -9.89
N LEU A 12 5.03 -20.70 -10.89
CA LEU A 12 3.57 -20.65 -10.85
C LEU A 12 2.96 -22.05 -10.76
N LEU A 13 3.49 -23.01 -11.53
CA LEU A 13 3.01 -24.39 -11.51
C LEU A 13 3.25 -25.05 -10.15
N SER A 14 4.40 -24.79 -9.53
CA SER A 14 4.71 -25.24 -8.17
C SER A 14 3.76 -24.63 -7.14
N VAL A 15 3.55 -23.31 -7.16
CA VAL A 15 2.61 -22.62 -6.26
C VAL A 15 1.19 -23.18 -6.41
N LEU A 16 0.74 -23.44 -7.65
CA LEU A 16 -0.58 -24.00 -7.92
C LEU A 16 -0.72 -25.42 -7.35
N GLY A 17 0.29 -26.27 -7.55
CA GLY A 17 0.33 -27.63 -7.01
C GLY A 17 0.28 -27.65 -5.48
N ILE A 18 1.08 -26.80 -4.83
CA ILE A 18 1.10 -26.66 -3.36
C ILE A 18 -0.24 -26.13 -2.86
N TYR A 19 -0.80 -25.10 -3.51
CA TYR A 19 -2.08 -24.50 -3.12
C TYR A 19 -3.23 -25.52 -3.11
N TRP A 20 -3.30 -26.36 -4.15
CA TRP A 20 -4.32 -27.41 -4.26
C TRP A 20 -4.13 -28.59 -3.31
N THR A 21 -2.88 -28.88 -2.91
CA THR A 21 -2.58 -29.97 -1.98
C THR A 21 -2.93 -29.62 -0.54
N VAL A 22 -2.75 -28.36 -0.15
CA VAL A 22 -3.01 -27.90 1.23
C VAL A 22 -4.52 -27.73 1.44
N ASN A 23 -5.10 -28.35 2.47
CA ASN A 23 -6.55 -28.26 2.73
C ASN A 23 -6.95 -27.13 3.71
N LEU A 24 -5.97 -26.54 4.40
CA LEU A 24 -6.18 -25.50 5.41
C LEU A 24 -6.21 -24.11 4.76
N ALA A 25 -7.36 -23.42 4.85
CA ALA A 25 -7.55 -22.10 4.25
C ALA A 25 -6.52 -21.06 4.72
N ASN A 26 -6.18 -21.03 6.01
CA ASN A 26 -5.18 -20.12 6.55
C ASN A 26 -3.80 -20.35 5.93
N ILE A 27 -3.39 -21.61 5.76
CA ILE A 27 -2.09 -21.95 5.18
C ILE A 27 -2.06 -21.60 3.69
N ARG A 28 -3.17 -21.82 2.96
CA ARG A 28 -3.31 -21.39 1.55
C ARG A 28 -3.07 -19.89 1.40
N LEU A 29 -3.62 -19.07 2.28
CA LEU A 29 -3.40 -17.62 2.27
C LEU A 29 -1.94 -17.25 2.51
N TRP A 30 -1.29 -17.89 3.48
CA TRP A 30 0.15 -17.70 3.72
C TRP A 30 1.01 -18.11 2.53
N ILE A 31 0.69 -19.21 1.87
CA ILE A 31 1.38 -19.64 0.64
C ILE A 31 1.25 -18.58 -0.45
N LEU A 32 0.04 -18.06 -0.69
CA LEU A 32 -0.20 -17.01 -1.67
C LEU A 32 0.52 -15.71 -1.32
N LEU A 33 0.53 -15.34 -0.04
CA LEU A 33 1.24 -14.15 0.44
C LEU A 33 2.75 -14.28 0.25
N ILE A 34 3.34 -15.41 0.64
CA ILE A 34 4.78 -15.63 0.48
C ILE A 34 5.13 -15.73 -1.00
N ALA A 35 4.32 -16.41 -1.81
CA ALA A 35 4.54 -16.51 -3.25
C ALA A 35 4.50 -15.13 -3.94
N SER A 36 3.54 -14.28 -3.60
CA SER A 36 3.46 -12.92 -4.16
C SER A 36 4.67 -12.08 -3.73
N LEU A 37 5.12 -12.22 -2.48
CA LEU A 37 6.27 -11.51 -1.94
C LEU A 37 7.59 -11.95 -2.62
N VAL A 38 7.78 -13.26 -2.79
CA VAL A 38 8.94 -13.85 -3.50
C VAL A 38 8.96 -13.40 -4.95
N PHE A 39 7.80 -13.41 -5.62
CA PHE A 39 7.69 -12.95 -7.01
C PHE A 39 8.08 -11.47 -7.15
N TYR A 40 7.55 -10.60 -6.28
CA TYR A 40 7.88 -9.17 -6.26
C TYR A 40 9.37 -8.92 -5.94
N ALA A 41 9.89 -9.60 -4.92
CA ALA A 41 11.29 -9.54 -4.51
C ALA A 41 12.24 -9.93 -5.66
N SER A 42 11.83 -10.90 -6.48
CA SER A 42 12.60 -11.34 -7.65
C SER A 42 12.64 -10.32 -8.80
N LEU A 43 11.77 -9.31 -8.79
CA LEU A 43 11.83 -8.17 -9.71
C LEU A 43 12.69 -7.06 -9.12
N HIS A 44 12.32 -6.56 -7.94
CA HIS A 44 13.03 -5.46 -7.28
C HIS A 44 12.99 -5.57 -5.75
N ILE A 45 13.94 -6.34 -5.18
CA ILE A 45 14.06 -6.55 -3.73
C ILE A 45 14.15 -5.26 -2.91
N GLN A 46 14.82 -4.24 -3.45
CA GLN A 46 15.02 -2.93 -2.82
C GLN A 46 13.71 -2.21 -2.45
N TYR A 47 12.61 -2.52 -3.16
CA TYR A 47 11.31 -1.88 -2.95
C TYR A 47 10.35 -2.72 -2.11
N LEU A 48 10.79 -3.90 -1.67
CA LEU A 48 10.00 -4.76 -0.81
C LEU A 48 9.68 -4.11 0.55
N PRO A 49 10.63 -3.47 1.27
CA PRO A 49 10.31 -2.79 2.52
C PRO A 49 9.31 -1.65 2.30
N LEU A 50 9.44 -0.91 1.20
CA LEU A 50 8.53 0.18 0.84
C LEU A 50 7.11 -0.35 0.56
N LEU A 51 6.97 -1.44 -0.19
CA LEU A 51 5.69 -2.09 -0.47
C LEU A 51 4.99 -2.51 0.83
N LEU A 52 5.73 -3.16 1.73
CA LEU A 52 5.19 -3.60 3.03
C LEU A 52 4.79 -2.42 3.91
N ALA A 53 5.60 -1.37 3.96
CA ALA A 53 5.31 -0.16 4.72
C ALA A 53 4.07 0.57 4.19
N LEU A 54 3.96 0.78 2.87
CA LEU A 54 2.78 1.38 2.23
C LEU A 54 1.53 0.55 2.47
N THR A 55 1.61 -0.77 2.30
CA THR A 55 0.49 -1.69 2.55
C THR A 55 0.03 -1.59 4.01
N PHE A 56 0.97 -1.57 4.95
CA PHE A 56 0.65 -1.45 6.38
C PHE A 56 0.02 -0.09 6.71
N ILE A 57 0.58 1.01 6.21
CA ILE A 57 0.04 2.36 6.45
C ILE A 57 -1.36 2.49 5.85
N ASN A 58 -1.56 2.09 4.59
CA ASN A 58 -2.87 2.12 3.93
C ASN A 58 -3.89 1.22 4.65
N PHE A 59 -3.47 0.05 5.13
CA PHE A 59 -4.32 -0.82 5.94
C PHE A 59 -4.73 -0.17 7.27
N ARG A 60 -3.79 0.46 7.99
CA ARG A 60 -4.08 1.19 9.24
C ARG A 60 -5.02 2.37 9.02
N LEU A 61 -4.81 3.14 7.96
CA LEU A 61 -5.72 4.22 7.58
C LEU A 61 -7.11 3.69 7.22
N GLY A 62 -7.20 2.58 6.48
CA GLY A 62 -8.46 1.90 6.18
C GLY A 62 -9.19 1.41 7.43
N LEU A 63 -8.46 0.84 8.39
CA LEU A 63 -9.01 0.47 9.69
C LEU A 63 -9.53 1.68 10.46
N GLU A 64 -8.82 2.82 10.48
CA GLU A 64 -9.26 4.03 11.17
C GLU A 64 -10.52 4.66 10.52
N ILE A 65 -10.64 4.54 9.20
CA ILE A 65 -11.84 4.94 8.46
C ILE A 65 -13.03 4.01 8.79
N GLY A 66 -12.77 2.73 9.07
CA GLY A 66 -13.76 1.69 9.34
C GLY A 66 -14.16 1.54 10.81
N SER A 67 -13.24 1.70 11.76
CA SER A 67 -13.42 1.47 13.20
C SER A 67 -14.45 2.39 13.83
N ASN A 68 -14.60 3.60 13.28
CA ASN A 68 -15.59 4.57 13.74
C ASN A 68 -16.98 4.35 13.10
N THR A 69 -17.18 3.27 12.33
CA THR A 69 -18.45 2.97 11.61
C THR A 69 -19.43 2.16 12.44
N SER A 70 -19.09 1.71 13.65
CA SER A 70 -20.08 0.99 14.46
C SER A 70 -21.04 1.99 15.14
N PRO A 71 -22.31 2.12 14.71
CA PRO A 71 -23.33 2.87 15.45
C PRO A 71 -23.64 2.24 16.82
N GLU A 72 -23.06 1.06 17.10
CA GLU A 72 -23.32 0.23 18.26
C GLU A 72 -23.10 0.95 19.59
N LYS A 73 -22.09 1.83 19.69
CA LYS A 73 -21.84 2.57 20.94
C LYS A 73 -22.80 3.74 21.17
N HIS A 74 -23.58 4.15 20.17
CA HIS A 74 -24.64 5.16 20.30
C HIS A 74 -26.05 4.57 20.40
N SER A 75 -26.20 3.24 20.29
CA SER A 75 -27.49 2.56 20.48
C SER A 75 -27.99 2.54 21.93
N GLN A 76 -27.13 2.86 22.92
CA GLN A 76 -27.52 2.87 24.33
C GLN A 76 -28.26 4.14 24.78
N ASN A 77 -28.23 5.23 24.01
CA ASN A 77 -28.97 6.46 24.31
C ASN A 77 -30.02 6.74 23.23
N TRP A 78 -31.11 5.98 23.30
CA TRP A 78 -32.33 6.13 22.50
C TRP A 78 -33.03 7.50 22.64
N ASN A 79 -32.62 8.34 23.60
CA ASN A 79 -33.20 9.66 23.90
C ASN A 79 -32.59 10.86 23.16
N LEU A 80 -31.60 10.69 22.28
CA LEU A 80 -31.02 11.83 21.55
C LEU A 80 -31.99 12.38 20.49
N SER A 81 -32.19 13.71 20.50
CA SER A 81 -33.05 14.42 19.56
C SER A 81 -32.52 14.30 18.13
N ASN A 82 -33.40 14.37 17.13
CA ASN A 82 -33.03 14.25 15.71
C ASN A 82 -31.98 15.29 15.27
N GLU A 83 -31.94 16.45 15.94
CA GLU A 83 -30.97 17.52 15.68
C GLU A 83 -29.56 17.14 16.16
N GLU A 84 -29.42 16.60 17.36
CA GLU A 84 -28.12 16.18 17.94
C GLU A 84 -27.49 15.04 17.12
N ARG A 85 -28.32 14.15 16.55
CA ARG A 85 -27.86 13.09 15.63
C ARG A 85 -27.26 13.65 14.34
N GLN A 86 -27.84 14.72 13.78
CA GLN A 86 -27.32 15.36 12.56
C GLN A 86 -25.96 16.03 12.80
N PHE A 87 -25.79 16.73 13.92
CA PHE A 87 -24.50 17.35 14.28
C PHE A 87 -23.40 16.30 14.52
N THR A 88 -23.70 15.26 15.28
CA THR A 88 -22.73 14.18 15.58
C THR A 88 -22.31 13.42 14.31
N GLN A 89 -23.23 13.25 13.35
CA GLN A 89 -22.95 12.60 12.07
C GLN A 89 -22.12 13.48 11.12
N ALA A 90 -22.32 14.80 11.14
CA ALA A 90 -21.51 15.74 10.36
C ALA A 90 -20.05 15.77 10.83
N ASP A 91 -19.81 15.87 12.13
CA ASP A 91 -18.46 15.85 12.71
C ASP A 91 -17.73 14.52 12.45
N TRP A 92 -18.47 13.41 12.49
CA TRP A 92 -17.95 12.09 12.16
C TRP A 92 -17.49 12.01 10.70
N ASN A 93 -18.30 12.52 9.77
CA ASN A 93 -17.96 12.53 8.36
C ASN A 93 -16.72 13.41 8.08
N GLN A 94 -16.60 14.55 8.76
CA GLN A 94 -15.42 15.42 8.63
C GLN A 94 -14.12 14.74 9.08
N ARG A 95 -14.14 13.98 10.18
CA ARG A 95 -12.95 13.22 10.62
C ARG A 95 -12.54 12.16 9.61
N ARG A 96 -13.50 11.42 9.04
CA ARG A 96 -13.24 10.43 7.98
C ARG A 96 -12.65 11.07 6.73
N LEU A 97 -13.20 12.21 6.30
CA LEU A 97 -12.66 12.97 5.18
C LEU A 97 -11.24 13.49 5.45
N LYS A 98 -10.92 13.89 6.68
CA LYS A 98 -9.55 14.26 7.07
C LYS A 98 -8.60 13.07 6.97
N VAL A 99 -8.95 11.91 7.53
CA VAL A 99 -8.12 10.69 7.46
C VAL A 99 -7.92 10.23 6.01
N LEU A 100 -8.98 10.25 5.21
CA LEU A 100 -8.92 9.93 3.79
C LEU A 100 -8.01 10.90 3.03
N SER A 101 -8.20 12.21 3.25
CA SER A 101 -7.38 13.25 2.62
C SER A 101 -5.90 13.12 2.99
N ILE A 102 -5.59 12.78 4.24
CA ILE A 102 -4.21 12.50 4.69
C ILE A 102 -3.65 11.28 3.96
N GLY A 103 -4.41 10.19 3.85
CA GLY A 103 -3.97 8.99 3.14
C GLY A 103 -3.71 9.22 1.65
N ILE A 104 -4.60 9.93 0.97
CA ILE A 104 -4.41 10.32 -0.44
C ILE A 104 -3.19 11.22 -0.59
N GLY A 105 -3.09 12.25 0.25
CA GLY A 105 -1.95 13.18 0.25
C GLY A 105 -0.62 12.46 0.46
N PHE A 106 -0.57 11.48 1.36
CA PHE A 106 0.61 10.67 1.63
C PHE A 106 1.04 9.81 0.43
N ASN A 107 0.10 9.09 -0.21
CA ASN A 107 0.41 8.28 -1.40
C ASN A 107 0.88 9.16 -2.57
N VAL A 108 0.20 10.28 -2.83
CA VAL A 108 0.61 11.26 -3.85
C VAL A 108 1.99 11.84 -3.53
N PHE A 109 2.25 12.19 -2.27
CA PHE A 109 3.56 12.71 -1.85
C PHE A 109 4.68 11.70 -2.13
N ILE A 110 4.50 10.42 -1.79
CA ILE A 110 5.47 9.37 -2.10
C ILE A 110 5.70 9.27 -3.61
N LEU A 111 4.63 9.28 -4.40
CA LEU A 111 4.73 9.23 -5.87
C LEU A 111 5.53 10.43 -6.40
N LEU A 112 5.27 11.63 -5.90
CA LEU A 112 6.01 12.83 -6.28
C LEU A 112 7.47 12.76 -5.86
N CYS A 113 7.78 12.26 -4.65
CA CYS A 113 9.15 12.02 -4.22
C CYS A 113 9.86 11.12 -5.23
N PHE A 114 9.35 9.92 -5.52
CA PHE A 114 10.01 9.02 -6.48
C PHE A 114 10.16 9.61 -7.88
N LYS A 115 9.19 10.42 -8.32
CA LYS A 115 9.20 11.01 -9.67
C LYS A 115 10.18 12.20 -9.80
N TYR A 116 10.27 13.04 -8.77
CA TYR A 116 10.97 14.32 -8.86
C TYR A 116 12.24 14.40 -7.99
N ILE A 117 12.52 13.39 -7.16
CA ILE A 117 13.68 13.43 -6.24
C ILE A 117 14.98 13.65 -6.99
N ASN A 118 15.19 13.01 -8.13
CA ASN A 118 16.44 13.14 -8.88
C ASN A 118 16.62 14.56 -9.44
N ASN A 119 15.53 15.20 -9.86
CA ASN A 119 15.54 16.57 -10.37
C ASN A 119 15.73 17.59 -9.24
N PHE A 120 15.09 17.33 -8.09
CA PHE A 120 15.24 18.14 -6.87
C PHE A 120 16.65 18.07 -6.31
N LEU A 121 17.25 16.87 -6.26
CA LEU A 121 18.63 16.69 -5.81
C LEU A 121 19.62 17.40 -6.74
N ASN A 122 19.41 17.34 -8.05
CA ASN A 122 20.24 18.08 -9.01
C ASN A 122 20.15 19.61 -8.80
N LEU A 123 18.93 20.13 -8.56
CA LEU A 123 18.71 21.56 -8.28
C LEU A 123 19.38 22.04 -6.99
N VAL A 124 19.33 21.24 -5.91
CA VAL A 124 19.83 21.64 -4.59
C VAL A 124 21.33 21.39 -4.43
N PHE A 125 21.84 20.28 -4.97
CA PHE A 125 23.22 19.85 -4.75
C PHE A 125 24.15 20.06 -5.95
N ASN A 126 23.64 20.61 -7.07
CA ASN A 126 24.41 20.92 -8.29
C ASN A 126 25.27 19.74 -8.81
N GLN A 127 24.89 18.51 -8.48
CA GLN A 127 25.59 17.31 -8.92
C GLN A 127 25.06 16.87 -10.28
N PRO A 128 25.93 16.66 -11.29
CA PRO A 128 25.51 16.15 -12.59
C PRO A 128 25.01 14.71 -12.43
N THR A 129 23.69 14.51 -12.41
CA THR A 129 23.01 13.21 -12.35
C THR A 129 23.18 12.36 -13.61
N ASN A 130 23.98 12.84 -14.58
CA ASN A 130 24.25 12.21 -15.87
C ASN A 130 25.48 11.30 -15.88
N SER A 131 26.19 11.17 -14.75
CA SER A 131 27.23 10.16 -14.62
C SER A 131 26.62 8.75 -14.63
N PRO A 132 27.14 7.82 -15.45
CA PRO A 132 26.63 6.45 -15.55
C PRO A 132 26.81 5.63 -14.26
N GLU A 133 27.54 6.15 -13.27
CA GLU A 133 27.84 5.54 -11.97
C GLU A 133 27.09 6.20 -10.79
N SER A 134 25.97 6.88 -11.02
CA SER A 134 25.18 7.36 -9.89
C SER A 134 24.51 6.18 -9.16
N LEU A 135 25.08 5.82 -8.00
CA LEU A 135 24.55 4.86 -7.03
C LEU A 135 23.11 5.17 -6.56
N ILE A 136 22.58 6.34 -6.93
CA ILE A 136 21.24 6.83 -6.61
C ILE A 136 20.46 7.12 -7.89
N LYS A 137 20.58 6.30 -8.93
CA LYS A 137 19.48 6.17 -9.89
C LYS A 137 18.36 5.38 -9.20
N LEU A 138 17.59 6.09 -8.37
CA LEU A 138 16.33 5.62 -7.81
C LEU A 138 15.33 5.50 -8.97
N VAL A 139 15.52 4.48 -9.81
CA VAL A 139 14.60 4.13 -10.88
C VAL A 139 13.29 3.79 -10.20
N ALA A 140 12.28 4.64 -10.38
CA ALA A 140 10.96 4.41 -9.80
C ALA A 140 10.59 2.93 -9.97
N PRO A 141 10.29 2.21 -8.87
CA PRO A 141 9.85 0.82 -8.93
C PRO A 141 8.82 0.70 -10.02
N LEU A 142 9.04 -0.24 -10.94
CA LEU A 142 8.01 -0.66 -11.86
C LEU A 142 6.80 -1.06 -11.01
N GLY A 143 5.77 -0.22 -10.96
CA GLY A 143 4.60 -0.46 -10.12
C GLY A 143 4.25 0.58 -9.05
N ILE A 144 5.07 1.60 -8.71
CA ILE A 144 4.65 2.58 -7.67
C ILE A 144 3.28 3.16 -7.98
N SER A 145 3.06 3.60 -9.22
CA SER A 145 1.78 4.17 -9.65
C SER A 145 0.59 3.20 -9.56
N PHE A 146 0.82 1.90 -9.39
CA PHE A 146 -0.24 0.91 -9.17
C PHE A 146 -0.47 0.63 -7.68
N PHE A 147 0.49 0.94 -6.80
CA PHE A 147 0.40 0.71 -5.35
C PHE A 147 0.15 1.99 -4.52
N THR A 148 0.38 3.17 -5.09
CA THR A 148 0.03 4.50 -4.53
C THR A 148 -1.16 5.10 -5.26
#